data_AF-A0AAW2YCQ4-F1
#
_entry.id   AF-A0AAW2YCQ4-F1
#
_cell.length_a   1.000
_cell.length_b   1.000
_cell.length_c   1.000
_cell.angle_alpha   90.00
_cell.angle_beta   90.00
_cell.angle_gamma   90.00
#
_symmetry.space_group_name_H-M   'P 1'
#
loop_
_entity.id
_entity.type
_entity.pdbx_description
1 polymer ?
#
loop_
_entity_poly.entity_id
_entity_poly.type
_entity_poly.pdbx_seq_one_letter_code
_entity_poly.pdbx_strand_id
1 'polypeptide(L)'
;MKMIERNYEPPMEWMDWEKRFYASYDSIICDAMGHLQSYLMETRPSLALAIIALIAFSVPTSTALLMYNLLELSKGVLSGIHLS
;
A
#
# COMPACT_ATOMS: atom_id res chain seq x y z
N MET A 1 -14.55 9.69 24.51
CA MET A 1 -14.35 11.00 23.85
C MET A 1 -15.59 11.85 24.14
N LYS A 2 -15.47 13.03 24.77
CA LYS A 2 -16.63 13.92 24.95
C LYS A 2 -17.03 14.45 23.58
N MET A 3 -18.21 14.07 23.10
CA MET A 3 -18.79 14.56 21.85
C MET A 3 -19.02 16.06 21.99
N ILE A 4 -18.21 16.85 21.28
CA ILE A 4 -18.54 18.23 21.00
C ILE A 4 -19.62 18.16 19.93
N GLU A 5 -20.88 18.30 20.36
CA GLU A 5 -22.06 18.51 19.52
C GLU A 5 -21.94 19.85 18.79
N ARG A 6 -21.05 19.94 17.79
CA ARG A 6 -20.98 21.10 16.89
C ARG A 6 -21.49 20.67 15.54
N ASN A 7 -22.76 21.02 15.29
CA ASN A 7 -23.48 20.89 14.02
C ASN A 7 -23.40 19.51 13.38
N TYR A 8 -24.42 18.68 13.62
CA TYR A 8 -24.69 17.42 12.93
C TYR A 8 -25.01 17.57 11.43
N GLU A 9 -24.66 18.70 10.81
CA GLU A 9 -24.89 18.93 9.40
C GLU A 9 -23.65 18.53 8.61
N PRO A 10 -23.77 17.56 7.69
CA PRO A 10 -22.65 17.21 6.83
C PRO A 10 -22.34 18.37 5.89
N PRO A 11 -21.06 18.60 5.51
CA PRO A 11 -20.70 19.66 4.60
C PRO A 11 -21.51 19.61 3.30
N MET A 12 -21.97 20.78 2.83
CA MET A 12 -22.83 20.85 1.63
C MET A 12 -22.16 20.24 0.39
N GLU A 13 -20.83 20.34 0.32
CA GLU A 13 -19.98 19.84 -0.77
C GLU A 13 -19.86 18.31 -0.83
N TRP A 14 -20.29 17.59 0.21
CA TRP A 14 -20.28 16.13 0.23
C TRP A 14 -21.38 15.55 -0.66
N MET A 15 -21.08 14.43 -1.31
CA MET A 15 -22.08 13.66 -2.05
C MET A 15 -23.13 13.08 -1.08
N ASP A 16 -24.34 12.87 -1.57
CA ASP A 16 -25.46 12.37 -0.73
C ASP A 16 -25.13 11.05 -0.04
N TRP A 17 -24.31 10.19 -0.65
CA TRP A 17 -23.88 8.95 -0.02
C TRP A 17 -22.88 9.17 1.11
N GLU A 18 -21.99 10.17 1.02
CA GLU A 18 -21.01 10.50 2.07
C GLU A 18 -21.73 11.10 3.28
N LYS A 19 -22.73 11.96 3.01
CA LYS A 19 -23.60 12.55 4.03
C LYS A 19 -24.31 11.49 4.88
N ARG A 20 -24.65 10.32 4.30
CA ARG A 20 -25.28 9.19 5.03
C ARG A 20 -24.38 8.58 6.10
N PHE A 21 -23.06 8.69 5.95
CA PHE A 21 -22.09 8.14 6.92
C PHE A 21 -21.49 9.20 7.84
N TYR A 22 -21.80 10.49 7.64
CA TYR A 22 -21.17 11.60 8.38
C TYR A 22 -21.24 11.43 9.90
N ALA A 23 -22.42 11.13 10.44
CA ALA A 23 -22.63 10.98 11.88
C ALA A 23 -21.88 9.77 12.49
N SER A 24 -21.59 8.75 11.70
CA SER A 24 -20.88 7.54 12.13
C SER A 24 -19.44 7.47 11.64
N TYR A 25 -18.99 8.45 10.85
CA TYR A 25 -17.70 8.43 10.17
C TYR A 25 -16.56 8.29 11.18
N ASP A 26 -16.54 9.16 12.19
CA ASP A 26 -15.52 9.13 13.24
C ASP A 26 -15.49 7.81 13.98
N SER A 27 -16.66 7.24 14.35
CA SER A 27 -16.71 5.93 15.00
C SER A 27 -16.19 4.81 14.11
N ILE A 28 -16.57 4.80 12.82
CA ILE A 28 -16.11 3.78 11.86
C ILE A 28 -14.60 3.84 11.69
N ILE A 29 -14.05 5.05 11.53
CA ILE A 29 -12.60 5.24 11.37
C ILE A 29 -11.86 4.88 12.64
N CYS A 30 -12.32 5.34 13.81
CA CYS A 30 -11.68 5.01 15.08
C CYS A 30 -11.72 3.51 15.38
N ASP A 31 -12.84 2.84 15.13
CA ASP A 31 -12.96 1.39 15.34
C ASP A 31 -12.05 0.61 14.37
N ALA A 32 -12.08 0.96 13.08
CA ALA A 32 -11.21 0.34 12.08
C ALA A 32 -9.73 0.53 12.42
N MET A 33 -9.34 1.74 12.83
CA MET A 33 -7.97 2.04 13.25
C MET A 33 -7.59 1.32 14.54
N GLY A 34 -8.50 1.21 15.50
CA GLY A 34 -8.28 0.47 16.75
C GLY A 34 -8.06 -1.02 16.50
N HIS A 35 -8.85 -1.61 15.60
CA HIS A 35 -8.65 -2.99 15.15
C HIS A 35 -7.30 -3.16 14.46
N LEU A 36 -6.99 -2.31 13.47
CA LEU A 36 -5.71 -2.37 12.77
C LEU A 36 -4.53 -2.23 13.73
N GLN A 37 -4.58 -1.27 14.64
CA GLN A 37 -3.54 -1.07 15.65
C GLN A 37 -3.38 -2.30 16.54
N SER A 38 -4.48 -2.89 17.00
CA SER A 38 -4.45 -4.12 17.82
C SER A 38 -3.81 -5.27 17.05
N TYR A 39 -4.21 -5.48 15.79
CA TYR A 39 -3.58 -6.48 14.93
C TYR A 39 -2.09 -6.23 14.77
N LEU A 40 -1.67 -4.98 14.53
CA LEU A 40 -0.25 -4.62 14.39
C LEU A 40 0.53 -4.82 15.69
N MET A 41 -0.05 -4.53 16.85
CA MET A 41 0.58 -4.78 18.16
C MET A 41 0.69 -6.27 18.47
N GLU A 42 -0.25 -7.09 17.98
CA GLU A 42 -0.20 -8.55 18.11
C GLU A 42 0.68 -9.21 17.04
N THR A 43 1.11 -8.49 15.99
CA THR A 43 2.00 -9.08 14.99
C THR A 43 3.32 -9.48 15.62
N ARG A 44 3.73 -10.73 15.34
CA ARG A 44 5.04 -11.21 15.75
C ARG A 44 6.12 -10.36 15.06
N PRO A 45 7.19 -9.94 15.75
CA PRO A 45 8.27 -9.13 15.15
C PRO A 45 8.83 -9.71 13.83
N SER A 46 8.79 -11.04 13.67
CA SER A 46 9.16 -11.74 12.44
C SER A 46 8.33 -11.35 11.22
N LEU A 47 7.03 -11.09 11.37
CA LEU A 47 6.16 -10.69 10.26
C LEU A 47 6.50 -9.29 9.78
N ALA A 48 6.71 -8.35 10.71
CA ALA A 48 7.14 -6.99 10.37
C ALA A 48 8.48 -7.00 9.62
N LEU A 49 9.45 -7.78 10.11
CA LEU A 49 10.74 -7.97 9.44
C LEU A 49 10.59 -8.59 8.05
N ALA A 50 9.71 -9.58 7.90
CA ALA A 50 9.43 -10.19 6.60
C ALA A 50 8.84 -9.20 5.60
N ILE A 51 7.89 -8.35 6.02
CA ILE A 51 7.31 -7.30 5.17
C ILE A 51 8.39 -6.29 4.77
N ILE A 52 9.22 -5.84 5.72
CA ILE A 52 10.33 -4.93 5.44
C ILE A 52 11.29 -5.54 4.43
N ALA A 53 11.66 -6.81 4.61
CA ALA A 53 12.51 -7.52 3.67
C ALA A 53 11.87 -7.61 2.28
N LEU A 54 10.58 -7.98 2.20
CA LEU A 54 9.85 -8.09 0.94
C LEU A 54 9.84 -6.75 0.19
N ILE A 55 9.58 -5.64 0.88
CA ILE A 55 9.65 -4.28 0.32
C ILE A 55 11.08 -3.96 -0.11
N ALA A 56 12.08 -4.21 0.73
CA ALA A 56 13.48 -3.90 0.45
C ALA A 56 14.03 -4.69 -0.75
N PHE A 57 13.61 -5.94 -0.94
CA PHE A 57 14.04 -6.79 -2.04
C PHE A 57 13.23 -6.61 -3.32
N SER A 58 12.02 -6.02 -3.27
CA SER A 58 11.17 -5.85 -4.45
C SER A 58 11.87 -5.12 -5.63
N VAL A 59 12.52 -4.00 -5.34
CA VAL A 59 13.23 -3.19 -6.36
C VAL A 59 14.53 -3.86 -6.82
N PRO A 60 15.42 -4.35 -5.93
CA PRO A 60 16.60 -5.09 -6.34
C PRO A 60 16.27 -6.32 -7.20
N THR A 61 15.25 -7.10 -6.84
CA THR A 61 14.87 -8.31 -7.59
C THR A 61 14.34 -7.96 -8.98
N SER A 62 13.46 -6.96 -9.10
CA SER A 62 12.97 -6.52 -10.42
C SER A 62 14.09 -5.93 -11.28
N THR A 63 14.99 -5.14 -10.69
CA THR A 63 16.16 -4.59 -11.38
C THR A 63 17.10 -5.69 -11.88
N ALA A 64 17.37 -6.70 -11.06
CA ALA A 64 18.21 -7.84 -11.45
C ALA A 64 17.59 -8.62 -12.62
N LEU A 65 16.27 -8.82 -12.61
CA LEU A 65 15.55 -9.44 -13.73
C LEU A 65 15.65 -8.60 -15.01
N LEU A 66 15.48 -7.28 -14.94
CA LEU A 66 15.64 -6.41 -16.11
C LEU A 66 17.07 -6.46 -16.66
N MET A 67 18.07 -6.38 -15.79
CA MET A 67 19.47 -6.48 -16.21
C MET A 67 19.77 -7.82 -16.88
N TYR A 68 19.26 -8.93 -16.32
CA TYR A 68 19.41 -10.26 -16.92
C TYR A 68 18.82 -10.31 -18.34
N ASN A 69 17.59 -9.84 -18.52
CA ASN A 69 16.94 -9.80 -19.84
C ASN A 69 17.69 -8.90 -20.84
N LEU A 70 18.18 -7.74 -20.39
CA LEU A 70 18.97 -6.85 -21.25
C LEU A 70 20.30 -7.48 -21.69
N LEU A 71 20.96 -8.21 -20.79
CA LEU A 71 22.18 -8.95 -21.12
C LEU A 71 21.89 -10.05 -22.15
N GLU A 72 20.80 -10.78 -21.99
CA GLU A 72 20.38 -11.81 -22.94
C GLU A 72 20.07 -11.22 -24.33
N LEU A 73 19.32 -10.13 -24.38
CA LEU A 73 19.05 -9.39 -25.62
C LEU A 73 20.35 -8.91 -26.29
N SER A 74 21.27 -8.33 -25.51
CA SER A 74 22.55 -7.85 -26.07
C SER A 74 23.40 -8.97 -26.67
N LYS A 75 23.41 -10.16 -26.05
CA LYS A 75 24.06 -11.36 -26.61
C LYS A 75 23.40 -11.80 -27.91
N GLY A 76 22.07 -11.82 -27.98
CA GLY A 76 21.33 -12.16 -29.19
C GLY A 76 21.62 -11.20 -30.34
N VAL A 77 21.61 -9.89 -30.07
CA VAL A 77 21.95 -8.85 -31.06
C VAL A 77 23.39 -9.00 -31.54
N LEU A 78 24.35 -9.19 -30.63
CA LEU A 78 25.75 -9.35 -31.00
C LEU A 78 25.99 -10.61 -31.84
N SER A 79 25.33 -11.72 -31.49
CA SER A 79 25.37 -12.95 -32.28
C SER A 79 24.73 -12.78 -33.66
N GLY A 80 23.64 -12.01 -33.76
CA GLY A 80 22.99 -11.70 -35.05
C GLY A 80 23.86 -10.82 -35.95
N ILE A 81 24.56 -9.84 -35.38
CA ILE A 81 25.51 -8.98 -36.10
C ILE A 81 26.72 -9.78 -36.58
N HIS A 82 27.22 -10.75 -35.80
CA HIS A 82 28.35 -11.60 -36.20
C HIS A 82 27.99 -12.65 -37.27
N LEU A 83 26.70 -13.01 -37.40
CA LEU A 83 26.23 -13.97 -38.41
C LEU A 83 25.81 -13.29 -39.73
N SER A 84 25.71 -11.96 -39.75
CA SER A 84 25.46 -11.14 -40.96
C SER A 84 26.76 -10.70 -41.63
#